data_AF-Q1JVM0-F1
#
_entry.id   AF-Q1JVM0-F1
#
_cell.length_a   1.000
_cell.length_b   1.000
_cell.length_c   1.000
_cell.angle_alpha   90.00
_cell.angle_beta   90.00
_cell.angle_gamma   90.00
#
_symmetry.space_group_name_H-M   'P 1'
#
loop_
_entity.id
_entity.type
_entity.pdbx_description
1 polymer ?
#
loop_
_entity_poly.entity_id
_entity_poly.type
_entity_poly.pdbx_seq_one_letter_code
_entity_poly.pdbx_strand_id
1 'polypeptide(L)'
;MLPMHQLWPTMVSVLSLVLCSVVVDAETYSLSAHGNATSGVKRTQGPFPPPEVYAIGNCAHCHEQHASIDDLEPGPDNGGPSAFGLFADTFNTAKLTASSDYQQSDLFCFYCHTDSGSYQDTNGSMVNKDYAETFGGHVNGPTSIMAQFNQVDSGGSNHNLYDIWVYMKNHPEYGANNGGWFTENSDPCTACHNPHLARQNKEHLTDASYATISLPSDHNDQWGDDEFEQMSDYSSIYQAPFYSYSGSHPTDIYSATYEPAAVPYSQADGQLTPDYNTFCLDCHSDTIYSTTQGRNLTIIDWDVERHGIPDAYEVFSRTPFGVRGGYVLSCLDCHEPHGSSNNFLIRRGINGQDVGAVGVVPGDRGNQCRQCHMDDYAYAQGDINDWKYSHHGRGQLSPYSGSMVSSCGCHDYNQDGSHSAPDPIPCERCHYHGAFIPNPAGEFPSTLAPKNAPYYRKMF
;
A
#
# COMPACT_ATOMS: atom_id res chain seq x y z
N MET A 1 -18.60 -23.17 72.28
CA MET A 1 -18.41 -23.90 71.01
C MET A 1 -18.79 -22.95 69.88
N LEU A 2 -17.79 -22.32 69.25
CA LEU A 2 -17.92 -21.43 68.09
C LEU A 2 -17.06 -22.05 66.98
N PRO A 3 -17.53 -22.13 65.72
CA PRO A 3 -16.80 -22.81 64.66
C PRO A 3 -15.79 -21.90 63.95
N MET A 4 -14.77 -22.58 63.42
CA MET A 4 -13.61 -22.10 62.66
C MET A 4 -13.97 -21.42 61.33
N HIS A 5 -13.32 -20.26 61.11
CA HIS A 5 -12.68 -19.77 59.89
C HIS A 5 -13.23 -20.17 58.50
N GLN A 6 -13.94 -19.22 57.88
CA GLN A 6 -13.93 -18.99 56.43
C GLN A 6 -13.21 -17.65 56.19
N LEU A 7 -11.94 -17.72 55.79
CA LEU A 7 -11.23 -16.63 55.13
C LEU A 7 -10.62 -17.26 53.88
N TRP A 8 -11.03 -16.75 52.70
CA TRP A 8 -10.45 -16.88 51.36
C TRP A 8 -11.54 -17.19 50.33
N PRO A 9 -12.00 -16.13 49.63
CA PRO A 9 -11.82 -16.13 48.18
C PRO A 9 -11.37 -14.78 47.58
N THR A 10 -11.02 -13.76 48.38
CA THR A 10 -10.73 -12.41 47.86
C THR A 10 -9.31 -12.18 47.34
N MET A 11 -8.36 -13.10 47.51
CA MET A 11 -6.97 -12.92 47.01
C MET A 11 -6.70 -13.50 45.62
N VAL A 12 -7.59 -14.33 45.06
CA VAL A 12 -7.36 -14.94 43.73
C VAL A 12 -7.80 -14.00 42.59
N SER A 13 -8.83 -13.16 42.80
CA SER A 13 -9.29 -12.23 41.77
C SER A 13 -8.39 -11.02 41.54
N VAL A 14 -7.59 -10.60 42.53
CA VAL A 14 -6.65 -9.46 42.37
C VAL A 14 -5.37 -9.90 41.65
N LEU A 15 -4.97 -11.17 41.76
CA LEU A 15 -3.77 -11.67 41.09
C LEU A 15 -4.00 -11.98 39.59
N SER A 16 -5.23 -12.35 39.21
CA SER A 16 -5.60 -12.56 37.79
C SER A 16 -5.77 -11.26 36.99
N LEU A 17 -6.02 -10.12 37.63
CA LEU A 17 -6.12 -8.81 36.96
C LEU A 17 -4.74 -8.17 36.69
N VAL A 18 -3.70 -8.59 37.41
CA VAL A 18 -2.33 -8.07 37.22
C VAL A 18 -1.59 -8.83 36.10
N LEU A 19 -1.99 -10.07 35.78
CA LEU A 19 -1.30 -10.92 34.79
C LEU A 19 -1.75 -10.73 33.33
N CYS A 20 -2.74 -9.87 33.06
CA CYS A 20 -3.09 -9.43 31.70
C CYS A 20 -2.61 -8.00 31.39
N SER A 21 -1.63 -7.49 32.15
CA SER A 21 -0.88 -6.33 31.69
C SER A 21 0.05 -6.79 30.58
N VAL A 22 -0.44 -6.69 29.34
CA VAL A 22 0.45 -6.61 28.18
C VAL A 22 1.39 -5.46 28.52
N VAL A 23 2.67 -5.77 28.69
CA VAL A 23 3.71 -4.76 28.86
C VAL A 23 3.79 -4.06 27.51
N VAL A 24 2.94 -3.05 27.30
CA VAL A 24 3.21 -2.04 26.28
C VAL A 24 4.34 -1.25 26.87
N ASP A 25 5.54 -1.52 26.38
CA ASP A 25 6.75 -0.87 26.85
C ASP A 25 6.59 0.63 26.59
N ALA A 26 6.47 1.41 27.67
CA ALA A 26 6.29 2.86 27.58
C ALA A 26 7.47 3.51 26.83
N GLU A 27 8.62 2.84 26.80
CA GLU A 27 9.78 3.22 25.99
C GLU A 27 9.45 3.15 24.49
N THR A 28 8.82 2.08 24.00
CA THR A 28 8.48 1.92 22.57
C THR A 28 7.43 2.91 22.11
N TYR A 29 6.40 3.17 22.90
CA TYR A 29 5.40 4.19 22.55
C TYR A 29 6.01 5.59 22.45
N SER A 30 7.04 5.89 23.25
CA SER A 30 7.73 7.19 23.19
C SER A 30 8.51 7.45 21.88
N LEU A 31 8.74 6.37 21.11
CA LEU A 31 9.36 6.39 19.78
C LEU A 31 8.32 6.45 18.65
N SER A 32 7.05 6.13 18.93
CA SER A 32 5.96 6.25 17.97
C SER A 32 5.74 7.70 17.54
N ALA A 33 5.34 7.88 16.28
CA ALA A 33 4.86 9.13 15.74
C ALA A 33 3.69 9.72 16.52
N HIS A 34 2.97 8.88 17.27
CA HIS A 34 1.84 9.31 18.08
C HIS A 34 2.20 9.68 19.52
N GLY A 35 3.41 9.34 20.01
CA GLY A 35 3.65 9.16 21.45
C GLY A 35 4.84 9.90 22.07
N ASN A 36 5.33 11.02 21.55
CA ASN A 36 6.46 11.74 22.17
C ASN A 36 6.04 13.09 22.81
N ALA A 37 6.73 13.49 23.88
CA ALA A 37 6.52 14.77 24.58
C ALA A 37 6.77 16.02 23.71
N THR A 38 7.51 15.89 22.60
CA THR A 38 7.86 16.99 21.68
C THR A 38 7.06 16.93 20.38
N SER A 39 6.67 15.73 19.94
CA SER A 39 5.97 15.48 18.68
C SER A 39 4.99 14.34 18.88
N GLY A 40 3.73 14.50 18.47
CA GLY A 40 2.75 13.43 18.62
C GLY A 40 1.32 13.93 18.60
N VAL A 41 0.39 13.05 18.95
CA VAL A 41 -1.02 13.42 19.03
C VAL A 41 -1.20 14.34 20.23
N LYS A 42 -1.90 15.44 20.01
CA LYS A 42 -2.42 16.26 21.10
C LYS A 42 -3.76 16.83 20.68
N ARG A 43 -4.80 16.34 21.33
CA ARG A 43 -6.16 16.85 21.18
C ARG A 43 -6.24 18.18 21.89
N THR A 44 -6.51 19.23 21.11
CA THR A 44 -6.79 20.58 21.62
C THR A 44 -8.28 20.83 21.76
N GLN A 45 -9.11 19.95 21.19
CA GLN A 45 -10.55 19.96 21.33
C GLN A 45 -11.06 18.58 21.74
N GLY A 46 -12.01 18.57 22.66
CA GLY A 46 -12.54 17.36 23.24
C GLY A 46 -13.45 17.65 24.43
N PRO A 47 -14.07 16.61 24.99
CA PRO A 47 -14.96 16.73 26.13
C PRO A 47 -14.20 17.10 27.40
N PHE A 48 -14.95 17.49 28.42
CA PHE A 48 -14.39 17.99 29.68
C PHE A 48 -13.80 16.83 30.53
N PRO A 49 -12.61 17.02 31.12
CA PRO A 49 -11.74 18.17 31.01
C PRO A 49 -11.05 18.18 29.64
N PRO A 50 -10.96 19.35 28.99
CA PRO A 50 -10.38 19.44 27.66
C PRO A 50 -8.96 18.84 27.69
N PRO A 51 -8.59 18.03 26.68
CA PRO A 51 -7.32 17.31 26.63
C PRO A 51 -6.07 18.22 26.63
N GLU A 52 -6.24 19.55 26.64
CA GLU A 52 -5.21 20.55 26.95
C GLU A 52 -4.48 20.29 28.28
N VAL A 53 -5.06 19.51 29.20
CA VAL A 53 -4.40 19.09 30.44
C VAL A 53 -3.34 18.00 30.24
N TYR A 54 -3.38 17.26 29.14
CA TYR A 54 -2.44 16.19 28.85
C TYR A 54 -1.25 16.69 28.03
N ALA A 55 -0.05 16.20 28.36
CA ALA A 55 1.15 16.44 27.56
C ALA A 55 0.98 15.88 26.13
N ILE A 56 1.69 16.45 25.16
CA ILE A 56 1.74 15.92 23.78
C ILE A 56 2.20 14.45 23.82
N GLY A 57 1.61 13.62 22.97
CA GLY A 57 1.97 12.21 22.86
C GLY A 57 1.54 11.36 24.07
N ASN A 58 0.65 11.87 24.92
CA ASN A 58 0.02 11.06 25.96
C ASN A 58 -1.07 10.15 25.36
N CYS A 59 -1.17 8.89 25.83
CA CYS A 59 -2.22 7.96 25.40
C CYS A 59 -3.64 8.53 25.60
N ALA A 60 -3.83 9.49 26.52
CA ALA A 60 -5.09 10.19 26.78
C ALA A 60 -5.56 11.06 25.59
N HIS A 61 -4.75 11.21 24.55
CA HIS A 61 -5.17 11.82 23.29
C HIS A 61 -5.84 10.82 22.35
N CYS A 62 -5.77 9.52 22.62
CA CYS A 62 -6.44 8.49 21.82
C CYS A 62 -7.47 7.72 22.66
N HIS A 63 -7.17 7.51 23.94
CA HIS A 63 -7.94 6.71 24.86
C HIS A 63 -8.56 7.53 25.99
N GLU A 64 -9.81 7.24 26.33
CA GLU A 64 -10.43 7.62 27.57
C GLU A 64 -9.78 6.84 28.73
N GLN A 65 -9.14 7.58 29.65
CA GLN A 65 -8.45 7.02 30.82
C GLN A 65 -9.34 7.05 32.08
N HIS A 66 -10.49 7.70 32.00
CA HIS A 66 -11.42 7.95 33.07
C HIS A 66 -12.83 7.54 32.60
N ALA A 67 -13.33 6.41 33.10
CA ALA A 67 -14.71 5.98 32.84
C ALA A 67 -15.78 7.02 33.25
N SER A 68 -15.42 7.96 34.14
CA SER A 68 -16.19 9.17 34.44
C SER A 68 -15.27 10.24 35.04
N ILE A 69 -15.60 11.50 34.82
CA ILE A 69 -14.99 12.66 35.49
C ILE A 69 -16.14 13.47 36.09
N ASP A 70 -16.13 13.64 37.42
CA ASP A 70 -17.23 14.26 38.17
C ASP A 70 -18.61 13.62 37.91
N ASP A 71 -18.66 12.28 37.90
CA ASP A 71 -19.85 11.45 37.63
C ASP A 71 -20.46 11.64 36.21
N LEU A 72 -19.71 12.23 35.28
CA LEU A 72 -20.08 12.36 33.86
C LEU A 72 -19.10 11.56 32.99
N GLU A 73 -19.62 10.81 32.05
CA GLU A 73 -18.81 10.18 31.00
C GLU A 73 -18.24 11.29 30.10
N PRO A 74 -16.90 11.37 29.93
CA PRO A 74 -16.34 12.30 28.98
C PRO A 74 -16.75 11.86 27.57
N GLY A 75 -17.15 12.82 26.75
CA GLY A 75 -17.60 12.52 25.40
C GLY A 75 -16.56 11.85 24.47
N PRO A 76 -16.97 11.44 23.27
CA PRO A 76 -18.37 11.31 22.87
C PRO A 76 -19.09 10.26 23.73
N ASP A 77 -20.22 10.67 24.31
CA ASP A 77 -21.10 9.82 25.14
C ASP A 77 -21.95 8.99 24.18
N ASN A 78 -21.63 7.71 24.09
CA ASN A 78 -22.30 6.76 23.21
C ASN A 78 -23.17 5.76 24.00
N GLY A 79 -23.40 6.01 25.30
CA GLY A 79 -24.24 5.20 26.18
C GLY A 79 -23.70 3.82 26.53
N GLY A 80 -22.39 3.59 26.36
CA GLY A 80 -21.72 2.33 26.66
C GLY A 80 -20.20 2.41 26.50
N PRO A 81 -19.44 1.45 27.07
CA PRO A 81 -17.98 1.48 27.01
C PRO A 81 -17.49 1.40 25.56
N SER A 82 -16.72 2.39 25.14
CA SER A 82 -16.02 2.40 23.86
C SER A 82 -15.04 1.23 23.74
N ALA A 83 -15.01 0.56 22.58
CA ALA A 83 -14.00 -0.45 22.31
C ALA A 83 -12.59 0.14 22.39
N PHE A 84 -11.67 -0.60 23.03
CA PHE A 84 -10.30 -0.14 23.33
C PHE A 84 -10.23 1.19 24.11
N GLY A 85 -11.33 1.66 24.69
CA GLY A 85 -11.40 2.95 25.37
C GLY A 85 -11.22 4.14 24.43
N LEU A 86 -11.51 4.04 23.14
CA LEU A 86 -11.29 5.15 22.19
C LEU A 86 -12.38 6.22 22.23
N PHE A 87 -12.03 7.47 21.93
CA PHE A 87 -12.97 8.59 21.82
C PHE A 87 -13.84 8.60 20.55
N ALA A 88 -13.98 7.47 19.86
CA ALA A 88 -14.91 7.27 18.76
C ALA A 88 -15.02 5.77 18.46
N ASP A 89 -16.06 5.40 17.71
CA ASP A 89 -16.16 4.07 17.12
C ASP A 89 -14.98 3.82 16.19
N THR A 90 -14.50 2.57 16.18
CA THR A 90 -13.29 2.18 15.43
C THR A 90 -13.54 2.13 13.93
N PHE A 91 -14.69 1.61 13.49
CA PHE A 91 -15.04 1.53 12.07
C PHE A 91 -16.54 1.45 11.82
N ASN A 92 -17.04 2.26 10.88
CA ASN A 92 -18.41 2.18 10.38
C ASN A 92 -18.56 1.03 9.37
N THR A 93 -18.98 -0.13 9.87
CA THR A 93 -19.21 -1.34 9.07
C THR A 93 -20.36 -1.23 8.05
N ALA A 94 -21.11 -0.12 8.00
CA ALA A 94 -22.08 0.13 6.93
C ALA A 94 -21.42 0.61 5.62
N LYS A 95 -20.14 0.97 5.62
CA LYS A 95 -19.36 1.35 4.43
C LYS A 95 -18.86 0.13 3.67
N LEU A 96 -19.79 -0.59 3.03
CA LEU A 96 -19.53 -1.94 2.47
C LEU A 96 -18.62 -1.99 1.24
N THR A 97 -18.58 -0.92 0.45
CA THR A 97 -17.84 -0.87 -0.82
C THR A 97 -16.79 0.24 -0.77
N ALA A 98 -15.80 0.16 -1.67
CA ALA A 98 -14.93 1.29 -1.96
C ALA A 98 -15.79 2.52 -2.20
N SER A 99 -15.54 3.56 -1.41
CA SER A 99 -16.32 4.78 -1.46
C SER A 99 -15.42 6.00 -1.49
N SER A 100 -15.91 7.04 -2.14
CA SER A 100 -15.38 8.40 -2.14
C SER A 100 -15.92 9.25 -0.99
N ASP A 101 -16.80 8.69 -0.17
CA ASP A 101 -17.60 9.43 0.82
C ASP A 101 -17.26 9.07 2.26
N TYR A 102 -16.09 8.49 2.53
CA TYR A 102 -15.64 8.31 3.91
C TYR A 102 -15.58 9.67 4.61
N GLN A 103 -16.21 9.73 5.78
CA GLN A 103 -16.27 10.87 6.67
C GLN A 103 -15.38 10.61 7.88
N GLN A 104 -15.05 11.66 8.63
CA GLN A 104 -14.27 11.54 9.86
C GLN A 104 -14.88 10.54 10.85
N SER A 105 -16.20 10.46 10.92
CA SER A 105 -16.92 9.56 11.82
C SER A 105 -16.91 8.09 11.41
N ASP A 106 -16.44 7.76 10.21
CA ASP A 106 -16.46 6.39 9.70
C ASP A 106 -15.29 5.53 10.21
N LEU A 107 -14.25 6.16 10.77
CA LEU A 107 -13.03 5.49 11.19
C LEU A 107 -12.32 6.31 12.27
N PHE A 108 -11.86 5.69 13.36
CA PHE A 108 -11.15 6.41 14.42
C PHE A 108 -9.92 7.15 13.87
N CYS A 109 -9.14 6.49 13.01
CA CYS A 109 -7.97 7.11 12.38
C CYS A 109 -8.30 8.39 11.59
N PHE A 110 -9.49 8.52 10.98
CA PHE A 110 -9.86 9.71 10.21
C PHE A 110 -10.13 10.95 11.04
N TYR A 111 -10.42 10.83 12.34
CA TYR A 111 -10.48 12.00 13.22
C TYR A 111 -9.14 12.72 13.37
N CYS A 112 -8.05 11.97 13.18
CA CYS A 112 -6.67 12.43 13.29
C CYS A 112 -6.06 12.70 11.91
N HIS A 113 -6.35 11.84 10.92
CA HIS A 113 -5.77 11.87 9.58
C HIS A 113 -6.75 12.42 8.53
N THR A 114 -7.34 13.57 8.85
CA THR A 114 -8.19 14.37 7.96
C THR A 114 -7.56 15.74 7.73
N ASP A 115 -7.96 16.44 6.66
CA ASP A 115 -7.41 17.75 6.31
C ASP A 115 -7.87 18.85 7.29
N SER A 116 -9.11 19.34 7.14
CA SER A 116 -9.65 20.40 7.98
C SER A 116 -10.53 19.82 9.09
N GLY A 117 -10.31 20.28 10.34
CA GLY A 117 -11.10 19.84 11.50
C GLY A 117 -10.58 18.58 12.18
N SER A 118 -9.34 18.16 11.90
CA SER A 118 -8.68 17.08 12.65
C SER A 118 -8.43 17.49 14.10
N TYR A 119 -8.42 16.52 15.02
CA TYR A 119 -8.20 16.76 16.45
C TYR A 119 -6.71 16.82 16.85
N GLN A 120 -5.80 17.33 16.01
CA GLN A 120 -4.35 17.36 16.30
C GLN A 120 -3.76 18.77 16.50
N ASP A 121 -2.64 18.90 17.24
CA ASP A 121 -2.01 20.18 17.60
C ASP A 121 -1.59 21.00 16.38
N THR A 122 -1.61 22.32 16.56
CA THR A 122 -1.45 23.38 15.56
C THR A 122 -2.54 23.48 14.48
N ASN A 123 -3.81 23.21 14.82
CA ASN A 123 -4.95 23.39 13.90
C ASN A 123 -4.79 22.60 12.58
N GLY A 124 -4.42 21.31 12.64
CA GLY A 124 -4.40 20.43 11.48
C GLY A 124 -3.05 20.28 10.75
N SER A 125 -1.92 20.19 11.47
CA SER A 125 -0.58 20.22 10.85
C SER A 125 0.02 18.86 10.45
N MET A 126 -0.67 17.71 10.62
CA MET A 126 -0.19 16.46 10.02
C MET A 126 -0.67 16.34 8.58
N VAL A 127 0.20 16.76 7.66
CA VAL A 127 -0.02 16.60 6.23
C VAL A 127 0.47 15.21 5.83
N ASN A 128 -0.47 14.28 5.69
CA ASN A 128 -0.25 12.92 5.20
C ASN A 128 -0.51 12.87 3.69
N LYS A 129 0.55 13.14 2.93
CA LYS A 129 0.55 13.02 1.47
C LYS A 129 0.61 11.55 1.06
N ASP A 130 0.22 11.27 -0.18
CA ASP A 130 0.36 9.92 -0.76
C ASP A 130 1.84 9.56 -0.99
N TYR A 131 2.11 8.31 -1.40
CA TYR A 131 3.48 7.83 -1.56
C TYR A 131 4.20 8.60 -2.67
N ALA A 132 3.51 8.84 -3.80
CA ALA A 132 4.08 9.61 -4.92
C ALA A 132 4.58 10.99 -4.51
N GLU A 133 3.90 11.72 -3.63
CA GLU A 133 4.37 13.02 -3.16
C GLU A 133 5.31 12.94 -1.96
N THR A 134 5.11 12.01 -1.02
CA THR A 134 5.98 11.88 0.17
C THR A 134 7.38 11.38 -0.20
N PHE A 135 7.44 10.36 -1.06
CA PHE A 135 8.66 9.61 -1.36
C PHE A 135 9.06 9.66 -2.83
N GLY A 136 8.15 10.04 -3.73
CA GLY A 136 8.38 10.09 -5.17
C GLY A 136 8.59 11.49 -5.75
N GLY A 137 8.64 12.54 -4.92
CA GLY A 137 8.91 13.91 -5.36
C GLY A 137 7.83 14.60 -6.19
N HIS A 138 6.64 14.00 -6.27
CA HIS A 138 5.48 14.62 -6.92
C HIS A 138 4.83 15.68 -6.02
N VAL A 139 3.90 16.44 -6.59
CA VAL A 139 3.18 17.52 -5.89
C VAL A 139 1.69 17.48 -6.20
N ASN A 140 0.90 18.22 -5.42
CA ASN A 140 -0.55 18.38 -5.60
C ASN A 140 -1.36 17.07 -5.43
N GLY A 141 -0.85 16.15 -4.62
CA GLY A 141 -1.58 14.99 -4.16
C GLY A 141 -2.59 15.30 -3.05
N PRO A 142 -3.39 14.30 -2.66
CA PRO A 142 -4.19 14.37 -1.45
C PRO A 142 -3.30 14.66 -0.22
N THR A 143 -3.80 15.47 0.70
CA THR A 143 -3.02 15.94 1.86
C THR A 143 -3.37 15.25 3.18
N SER A 144 -4.34 14.34 3.15
CA SER A 144 -4.75 13.51 4.29
C SER A 144 -4.99 12.05 3.88
N ILE A 145 -4.93 11.14 4.85
CA ILE A 145 -5.23 9.71 4.64
C ILE A 145 -6.69 9.54 4.21
N MET A 146 -7.63 10.27 4.83
CA MET A 146 -9.04 10.24 4.43
C MET A 146 -9.22 10.70 2.96
N ALA A 147 -8.53 11.75 2.54
CA ALA A 147 -8.56 12.20 1.14
C ALA A 147 -7.96 11.16 0.18
N GLN A 148 -6.90 10.44 0.59
CA GLN A 148 -6.31 9.36 -0.20
C GLN A 148 -7.32 8.22 -0.46
N PHE A 149 -8.04 7.77 0.57
CA PHE A 149 -9.08 6.74 0.42
C PHE A 149 -10.29 7.22 -0.40
N ASN A 150 -10.59 8.51 -0.42
CA ASN A 150 -11.74 9.06 -1.12
C ASN A 150 -11.53 9.35 -2.63
N GLN A 151 -10.49 8.82 -3.27
CA GLN A 151 -10.17 9.12 -4.67
C GLN A 151 -11.02 8.36 -5.72
N VAL A 152 -11.93 7.45 -5.31
CA VAL A 152 -12.67 6.53 -6.19
C VAL A 152 -13.53 7.22 -7.24
N ASP A 153 -14.25 8.29 -6.88
CA ASP A 153 -15.21 8.98 -7.77
C ASP A 153 -14.58 9.66 -9.00
N SER A 154 -13.25 9.81 -9.00
CA SER A 154 -12.50 10.40 -10.10
C SER A 154 -12.02 9.36 -11.14
N GLY A 155 -12.56 8.14 -11.10
CA GLY A 155 -12.04 7.00 -11.88
C GLY A 155 -10.81 6.36 -11.24
N GLY A 156 -10.58 6.67 -9.95
CA GLY A 156 -9.51 6.14 -9.13
C GLY A 156 -9.90 4.85 -8.41
N SER A 157 -9.04 4.43 -7.49
CA SER A 157 -9.24 3.22 -6.70
C SER A 157 -8.63 3.34 -5.31
N ASN A 158 -9.09 2.52 -4.38
CA ASN A 158 -8.59 2.43 -3.02
C ASN A 158 -8.52 0.98 -2.55
N HIS A 159 -7.80 0.75 -1.46
CA HIS A 159 -8.02 -0.43 -0.64
C HIS A 159 -9.36 -0.27 0.08
N ASN A 160 -10.31 -1.16 -0.19
CA ASN A 160 -11.62 -1.12 0.46
C ASN A 160 -11.48 -1.51 1.94
N LEU A 161 -11.67 -0.55 2.84
CA LEU A 161 -11.53 -0.75 4.28
C LEU A 161 -12.48 -1.81 4.84
N TYR A 162 -13.66 -2.00 4.24
CA TYR A 162 -14.58 -3.06 4.67
C TYR A 162 -14.07 -4.45 4.26
N ASP A 163 -13.53 -4.59 3.05
CA ASP A 163 -12.96 -5.87 2.60
C ASP A 163 -11.74 -6.25 3.46
N ILE A 164 -10.89 -5.26 3.82
CA ILE A 164 -9.79 -5.45 4.79
C ILE A 164 -10.33 -5.94 6.14
N TRP A 165 -11.29 -5.23 6.72
CA TRP A 165 -11.86 -5.60 8.02
C TRP A 165 -12.47 -7.01 8.01
N VAL A 166 -13.21 -7.37 6.94
CA VAL A 166 -13.79 -8.71 6.77
C VAL A 166 -12.70 -9.77 6.63
N TYR A 167 -11.68 -9.52 5.80
CA TYR A 167 -10.59 -10.46 5.60
C TYR A 167 -9.84 -10.70 6.92
N MET A 168 -9.34 -9.64 7.56
CA MET A 168 -8.55 -9.73 8.78
C MET A 168 -9.28 -10.43 9.93
N LYS A 169 -10.55 -10.05 10.16
CA LYS A 169 -11.36 -10.62 11.25
C LYS A 169 -11.64 -12.11 11.07
N ASN A 170 -11.77 -12.57 9.82
CA ASN A 170 -12.10 -13.96 9.52
C ASN A 170 -10.87 -14.80 9.15
N HIS A 171 -9.69 -14.17 9.01
CA HIS A 171 -8.47 -14.87 8.64
C HIS A 171 -8.08 -15.90 9.72
N PRO A 172 -7.61 -17.10 9.36
CA PRO A 172 -7.19 -18.11 10.33
C PRO A 172 -6.06 -17.67 11.26
N GLU A 173 -5.15 -16.81 10.79
CA GLU A 173 -3.99 -16.36 11.56
C GLU A 173 -4.25 -15.04 12.28
N TYR A 174 -4.99 -14.12 11.66
CA TYR A 174 -5.14 -12.75 12.16
C TYR A 174 -6.40 -12.57 13.01
N GLY A 175 -7.47 -13.32 12.73
CA GLY A 175 -8.76 -13.17 13.39
C GLY A 175 -8.76 -13.70 14.82
N ALA A 176 -9.23 -12.89 15.76
CA ALA A 176 -9.28 -13.23 17.19
C ALA A 176 -10.12 -14.48 17.50
N ASN A 177 -11.14 -14.77 16.69
CA ASN A 177 -11.93 -16.01 16.80
C ASN A 177 -11.11 -17.28 16.51
N ASN A 178 -9.94 -17.13 15.87
CA ASN A 178 -8.99 -18.21 15.56
C ASN A 178 -7.70 -18.12 16.39
N GLY A 179 -7.64 -17.23 17.39
CA GLY A 179 -6.46 -17.02 18.23
C GLY A 179 -5.50 -15.92 17.73
N GLY A 180 -5.87 -15.18 16.68
CA GLY A 180 -5.16 -13.99 16.23
C GLY A 180 -5.46 -12.75 17.07
N TRP A 181 -5.01 -11.58 16.61
CA TRP A 181 -5.12 -10.31 17.34
C TRP A 181 -6.24 -9.38 16.84
N PHE A 182 -6.71 -9.53 15.60
CA PHE A 182 -7.70 -8.65 14.97
C PHE A 182 -9.13 -9.03 15.37
N THR A 183 -9.89 -8.08 15.90
CA THR A 183 -11.23 -8.29 16.44
C THR A 183 -12.32 -7.65 15.57
N GLU A 184 -13.60 -7.91 15.87
CA GLU A 184 -14.71 -7.19 15.23
C GLU A 184 -14.70 -5.70 15.51
N ASN A 185 -14.08 -5.28 16.61
CA ASN A 185 -13.93 -3.88 16.97
C ASN A 185 -12.64 -3.27 16.43
N SER A 186 -11.76 -4.02 15.76
CA SER A 186 -10.50 -3.46 15.26
C SER A 186 -10.74 -2.50 14.09
N ASP A 187 -9.92 -1.46 14.01
CA ASP A 187 -9.91 -0.50 12.91
C ASP A 187 -9.19 -1.14 11.70
N PRO A 188 -9.74 -1.12 10.47
CA PRO A 188 -9.08 -1.70 9.30
C PRO A 188 -7.72 -1.09 8.97
N CYS A 189 -7.44 0.17 9.33
CA CYS A 189 -6.10 0.73 9.19
C CYS A 189 -5.09 0.04 10.10
N THR A 190 -5.52 -0.53 11.24
CA THR A 190 -4.59 -1.26 12.10
C THR A 190 -4.13 -2.57 11.47
N ALA A 191 -4.81 -3.09 10.45
CA ALA A 191 -4.32 -4.26 9.71
C ALA A 191 -2.90 -4.06 9.14
N CYS A 192 -2.56 -2.82 8.79
CA CYS A 192 -1.29 -2.45 8.17
C CYS A 192 -0.37 -1.67 9.11
N HIS A 193 -0.92 -1.08 10.18
CA HIS A 193 -0.24 -0.15 11.06
C HIS A 193 -0.50 -0.51 12.52
N ASN A 194 0.54 -0.68 13.32
CA ASN A 194 0.38 -0.62 14.76
C ASN A 194 0.54 0.83 15.22
N PRO A 195 -0.52 1.54 15.67
CA PRO A 195 -0.42 2.94 16.05
C PRO A 195 0.51 3.19 17.25
N HIS A 196 0.80 2.15 18.04
CA HIS A 196 1.75 2.23 19.14
C HIS A 196 3.22 2.07 18.70
N LEU A 197 3.47 1.63 17.47
CA LEU A 197 4.82 1.39 16.93
C LEU A 197 5.15 2.31 15.75
N ALA A 198 4.16 2.71 14.95
CA ALA A 198 4.37 3.49 13.73
C ALA A 198 5.20 4.75 13.97
N ARG A 199 6.28 4.94 13.21
CA ARG A 199 7.24 6.05 13.39
C ARG A 199 7.14 7.12 12.29
N GLN A 200 7.89 8.20 12.47
CA GLN A 200 7.86 9.42 11.64
C GLN A 200 8.68 9.29 10.35
N ASN A 201 8.31 8.36 9.46
CA ASN A 201 9.08 8.07 8.22
C ASN A 201 9.39 9.32 7.38
N LYS A 202 8.40 10.22 7.22
CA LYS A 202 8.54 11.43 6.39
C LYS A 202 9.63 12.39 6.90
N GLU A 203 9.81 12.46 8.21
CA GLU A 203 10.83 13.29 8.86
C GLU A 203 12.22 12.64 8.82
N HIS A 204 12.27 11.34 8.47
CA HIS A 204 13.44 10.47 8.53
C HIS A 204 13.62 9.66 7.24
N LEU A 205 13.48 10.30 6.07
CA LEU A 205 13.45 9.64 4.76
C LEU A 205 14.67 8.74 4.43
N THR A 206 15.82 8.97 5.06
CA THR A 206 17.05 8.20 4.84
C THR A 206 17.23 7.05 5.85
N ASP A 207 16.19 6.70 6.60
CA ASP A 207 16.24 5.70 7.67
C ASP A 207 14.97 4.84 7.66
N ALA A 208 15.08 3.63 7.09
CA ALA A 208 13.95 2.70 6.99
C ALA A 208 13.40 2.30 8.37
N SER A 209 14.17 2.44 9.45
CA SER A 209 13.72 2.11 10.80
C SER A 209 12.63 3.04 11.36
N TYR A 210 12.33 4.12 10.64
CA TYR A 210 11.20 5.00 10.91
C TYR A 210 9.94 4.61 10.15
N ALA A 211 9.89 3.40 9.58
CA ALA A 211 8.71 2.87 8.89
C ALA A 211 7.43 2.97 9.73
N THR A 212 6.29 3.10 9.05
CA THR A 212 4.98 3.25 9.69
C THR A 212 4.21 1.93 9.80
N ILE A 213 4.80 0.83 9.34
CA ILE A 213 4.10 -0.43 9.09
C ILE A 213 4.51 -1.51 10.09
N SER A 214 3.62 -2.48 10.24
CA SER A 214 3.79 -3.71 11.02
C SER A 214 3.16 -4.83 10.23
N LEU A 215 3.80 -5.99 10.12
CA LEU A 215 3.21 -7.12 9.40
C LEU A 215 1.91 -7.57 10.08
N PRO A 216 0.81 -7.84 9.35
CA PRO A 216 -0.34 -8.55 9.90
C PRO A 216 0.02 -9.82 10.72
N SER A 217 0.98 -10.62 10.24
CA SER A 217 1.47 -11.85 10.87
C SER A 217 2.39 -11.60 12.08
N ASP A 218 2.99 -10.41 12.17
CA ASP A 218 3.81 -9.98 13.31
C ASP A 218 3.46 -8.56 13.78
N HIS A 219 2.18 -8.36 14.10
CA HIS A 219 1.62 -7.01 14.30
C HIS A 219 2.16 -6.25 15.51
N ASN A 220 2.83 -6.95 16.43
CA ASN A 220 3.43 -6.35 17.61
C ASN A 220 4.90 -5.97 17.40
N ASP A 221 5.44 -6.20 16.21
CA ASP A 221 6.73 -5.70 15.79
C ASP A 221 6.58 -4.66 14.67
N GLN A 222 7.51 -3.72 14.64
CA GLN A 222 7.59 -2.78 13.53
C GLN A 222 8.28 -3.49 12.36
N TRP A 223 7.91 -3.14 11.13
CA TRP A 223 8.52 -3.74 9.93
C TRP A 223 9.35 -2.71 9.17
N GLY A 224 10.60 -3.06 8.89
CA GLY A 224 11.59 -2.23 8.23
C GLY A 224 12.63 -1.62 9.17
N ASP A 225 12.55 -1.87 10.48
CA ASP A 225 13.51 -1.36 11.47
C ASP A 225 14.61 -2.32 11.86
N ASP A 226 14.52 -3.58 11.46
CA ASP A 226 15.55 -4.57 11.72
C ASP A 226 16.43 -4.92 10.50
N GLU A 227 17.54 -5.60 10.80
CA GLU A 227 18.37 -6.26 9.79
C GLU A 227 17.50 -7.29 9.05
N PHE A 228 17.58 -7.34 7.72
CA PHE A 228 16.81 -8.24 6.85
C PHE A 228 15.37 -7.82 6.48
N GLU A 229 14.96 -6.60 6.84
CA GLU A 229 13.60 -6.10 6.56
C GLU A 229 13.56 -4.99 5.49
N GLN A 230 14.65 -4.82 4.73
CA GLN A 230 14.76 -3.79 3.69
C GLN A 230 14.75 -4.40 2.29
N MET A 231 14.42 -3.61 1.27
CA MET A 231 14.41 -4.08 -0.12
C MET A 231 15.78 -4.59 -0.60
N SER A 232 16.88 -4.14 -0.01
CA SER A 232 18.22 -4.69 -0.27
C SER A 232 18.39 -6.13 0.19
N ASP A 233 17.67 -6.52 1.25
CA ASP A 233 17.67 -7.88 1.78
C ASP A 233 16.73 -8.77 0.98
N TYR A 234 15.60 -8.21 0.54
CA TYR A 234 14.69 -8.89 -0.38
C TYR A 234 15.38 -9.23 -1.71
N SER A 235 16.12 -8.29 -2.30
CA SER A 235 16.88 -8.53 -3.52
C SER A 235 18.07 -7.59 -3.70
N SER A 236 19.24 -8.17 -3.91
CA SER A 236 20.48 -7.43 -4.24
C SER A 236 20.42 -6.66 -5.57
N ILE A 237 19.42 -6.93 -6.42
CA ILE A 237 19.18 -6.24 -7.69
C ILE A 237 17.95 -5.32 -7.66
N TYR A 238 17.40 -5.05 -6.47
CA TYR A 238 16.45 -3.94 -6.31
C TYR A 238 17.10 -2.62 -6.74
N GLN A 239 16.32 -1.78 -7.40
CA GLN A 239 16.73 -0.45 -7.82
C GLN A 239 15.59 0.51 -7.54
N ALA A 240 15.78 1.43 -6.61
CA ALA A 240 14.78 2.47 -6.35
C ALA A 240 14.52 3.32 -7.62
N PRO A 241 13.28 3.75 -7.87
CA PRO A 241 12.96 4.74 -8.89
C PRO A 241 13.63 6.09 -8.61
N PHE A 242 13.63 6.98 -9.60
CA PHE A 242 13.98 8.37 -9.37
C PHE A 242 12.91 9.09 -8.53
N TYR A 243 13.36 9.90 -7.59
CA TYR A 243 12.53 10.87 -6.85
C TYR A 243 12.18 12.07 -7.73
N SER A 244 13.10 12.50 -8.59
CA SER A 244 12.84 13.55 -9.56
C SER A 244 13.70 13.32 -10.78
N TYR A 245 13.10 13.52 -11.95
CA TYR A 245 13.78 13.22 -13.20
C TYR A 245 13.37 14.19 -14.30
N SER A 246 14.33 14.55 -15.16
CA SER A 246 14.08 15.32 -16.38
C SER A 246 14.90 14.79 -17.57
N GLY A 247 15.53 13.64 -17.40
CA GLY A 247 16.44 13.05 -18.37
C GLY A 247 15.77 12.04 -19.30
N SER A 248 16.54 11.41 -20.18
CA SER A 248 16.08 10.24 -20.94
C SER A 248 17.22 9.24 -21.24
N HIS A 249 18.39 9.42 -20.65
CA HIS A 249 19.65 8.80 -21.08
C HIS A 249 20.33 8.03 -19.92
N PRO A 250 21.03 6.90 -20.20
CA PRO A 250 21.75 6.10 -19.20
C PRO A 250 22.73 6.86 -18.29
N THR A 251 23.24 8.00 -18.75
CA THR A 251 24.14 8.87 -17.98
C THR A 251 23.44 9.65 -16.88
N ASP A 252 22.12 9.72 -16.93
CA ASP A 252 21.32 10.56 -16.05
C ASP A 252 21.27 10.00 -14.62
N ILE A 253 21.71 8.74 -14.40
CA ILE A 253 21.88 8.15 -13.06
C ILE A 253 22.73 9.01 -12.13
N TYR A 254 23.79 9.64 -12.65
CA TYR A 254 24.77 10.34 -11.80
C TYR A 254 24.32 11.76 -11.43
N SER A 255 23.31 12.29 -12.12
CA SER A 255 22.77 13.64 -11.89
C SER A 255 21.38 13.64 -11.27
N ALA A 256 20.73 12.48 -11.16
CA ALA A 256 19.40 12.33 -10.60
C ALA A 256 19.41 12.01 -9.10
N THR A 257 18.25 12.17 -8.49
CA THR A 257 17.97 11.80 -7.10
C THR A 257 16.98 10.64 -7.05
N TYR A 258 17.10 9.77 -6.06
CA TYR A 258 16.35 8.52 -5.97
C TYR A 258 15.37 8.50 -4.79
N GLU A 259 14.29 7.74 -4.97
CA GLU A 259 13.34 7.42 -3.89
C GLU A 259 14.02 6.60 -2.78
N PRO A 260 13.49 6.65 -1.54
CA PRO A 260 12.42 7.54 -1.07
C PRO A 260 12.91 8.94 -0.69
N ALA A 261 14.23 9.15 -0.64
CA ALA A 261 14.84 10.23 0.14
C ALA A 261 15.46 11.38 -0.68
N ALA A 262 15.23 11.42 -1.99
CA ALA A 262 15.90 12.34 -2.91
C ALA A 262 17.44 12.29 -2.81
N VAL A 263 18.00 11.10 -2.60
CA VAL A 263 19.45 10.90 -2.42
C VAL A 263 20.17 10.67 -3.76
N PRO A 264 21.47 10.98 -3.86
CA PRO A 264 22.24 10.69 -5.06
C PRO A 264 22.44 9.17 -5.24
N TYR A 265 22.78 8.74 -6.46
CA TYR A 265 23.01 7.33 -6.80
C TYR A 265 23.91 6.55 -5.82
N SER A 266 24.95 7.18 -5.27
CA SER A 266 25.89 6.54 -4.34
C SER A 266 25.27 6.15 -2.99
N GLN A 267 24.06 6.61 -2.70
CA GLN A 267 23.28 6.33 -1.50
C GLN A 267 21.92 5.69 -1.84
N ALA A 268 21.62 5.51 -3.13
CA ALA A 268 20.35 4.98 -3.63
C ALA A 268 20.39 3.44 -3.65
N ASP A 269 20.57 2.85 -2.47
CA ASP A 269 20.45 1.41 -2.28
C ASP A 269 19.12 1.03 -1.63
N GLY A 270 18.84 -0.28 -1.60
CA GLY A 270 17.60 -0.80 -1.06
C GLY A 270 17.46 -0.69 0.47
N GLN A 271 18.47 -0.23 1.21
CA GLN A 271 18.40 -0.11 2.68
C GLN A 271 17.53 1.06 3.12
N LEU A 272 17.27 2.02 2.22
CA LEU A 272 16.41 3.16 2.52
C LEU A 272 14.91 2.82 2.38
N THR A 273 14.58 1.67 1.81
CA THR A 273 13.20 1.26 1.52
C THR A 273 12.88 0.00 2.32
N PRO A 274 11.88 0.02 3.21
CA PRO A 274 11.36 -1.20 3.84
C PRO A 274 10.99 -2.24 2.79
N ASP A 275 11.10 -3.51 3.11
CA ASP A 275 10.65 -4.61 2.26
C ASP A 275 9.12 -4.62 2.16
N TYR A 276 8.60 -3.76 1.30
CA TYR A 276 7.18 -3.68 1.03
C TYR A 276 6.65 -4.90 0.28
N ASN A 277 7.50 -5.72 -0.33
CA ASN A 277 7.04 -6.94 -0.99
C ASN A 277 6.59 -7.96 0.05
N THR A 278 7.44 -8.26 1.04
CA THR A 278 7.05 -9.13 2.16
C THR A 278 5.83 -8.58 2.88
N PHE A 279 5.81 -7.27 3.16
CA PHE A 279 4.67 -6.61 3.80
C PHE A 279 3.35 -6.74 3.02
N CYS A 280 3.35 -6.47 1.72
CA CYS A 280 2.13 -6.59 0.91
C CYS A 280 1.71 -8.05 0.75
N LEU A 281 2.66 -8.96 0.57
CA LEU A 281 2.39 -10.38 0.34
C LEU A 281 1.84 -11.09 1.58
N ASP A 282 2.04 -10.55 2.79
CA ASP A 282 1.45 -11.06 4.03
C ASP A 282 -0.10 -11.15 3.98
N CYS A 283 -0.73 -10.38 3.08
CA CYS A 283 -2.14 -10.55 2.72
C CYS A 283 -2.33 -10.99 1.26
N HIS A 284 -1.54 -10.43 0.32
CA HIS A 284 -1.79 -10.61 -1.11
C HIS A 284 -1.35 -11.97 -1.67
N SER A 285 -0.77 -12.86 -0.84
CA SER A 285 -0.58 -14.28 -1.17
C SER A 285 -1.87 -15.11 -1.08
N ASP A 286 -2.95 -14.52 -0.56
CA ASP A 286 -4.22 -15.20 -0.33
C ASP A 286 -5.32 -14.90 -1.35
N THR A 287 -6.35 -15.75 -1.34
CA THR A 287 -7.60 -15.46 -2.05
C THR A 287 -8.45 -14.47 -1.26
N ILE A 288 -8.42 -13.21 -1.68
CA ILE A 288 -9.21 -12.11 -1.09
C ILE A 288 -10.43 -11.81 -1.98
N TYR A 289 -11.63 -11.73 -1.41
CA TYR A 289 -12.82 -11.27 -2.13
C TYR A 289 -12.92 -9.75 -2.09
N SER A 290 -13.04 -9.11 -3.26
CA SER A 290 -13.36 -7.68 -3.35
C SER A 290 -14.84 -7.50 -3.60
N THR A 291 -15.54 -6.88 -2.65
CA THR A 291 -16.94 -6.50 -2.81
C THR A 291 -17.12 -5.46 -3.92
N THR A 292 -16.19 -4.52 -4.02
CA THR A 292 -16.16 -3.48 -5.07
C THR A 292 -16.10 -4.09 -6.47
N GLN A 293 -15.30 -5.14 -6.67
CA GLN A 293 -15.14 -5.80 -7.97
C GLN A 293 -16.10 -6.98 -8.17
N GLY A 294 -16.82 -7.40 -7.12
CA GLY A 294 -17.72 -8.55 -7.14
C GLY A 294 -17.03 -9.89 -7.41
N ARG A 295 -15.72 -10.00 -7.15
CA ARG A 295 -14.88 -11.18 -7.46
C ARG A 295 -13.69 -11.31 -6.52
N ASN A 296 -13.05 -12.47 -6.55
CA ASN A 296 -11.75 -12.64 -5.92
C ASN A 296 -10.67 -11.85 -6.67
N LEU A 297 -9.76 -11.27 -5.90
CA LEU A 297 -8.50 -10.72 -6.38
C LEU A 297 -7.60 -11.87 -6.86
N THR A 298 -6.69 -11.55 -7.77
CA THR A 298 -5.67 -12.51 -8.18
C THR A 298 -4.62 -12.58 -7.09
N ILE A 299 -4.22 -13.80 -6.72
CA ILE A 299 -3.10 -14.04 -5.82
C ILE A 299 -1.82 -13.52 -6.47
N ILE A 300 -0.99 -12.86 -5.69
CA ILE A 300 0.33 -12.40 -6.11
C ILE A 300 1.36 -13.41 -5.62
N ASP A 301 2.20 -13.89 -6.53
CA ASP A 301 3.34 -14.75 -6.21
C ASP A 301 4.60 -14.11 -6.80
N TRP A 302 5.28 -13.30 -6.00
CA TRP A 302 6.41 -12.50 -6.44
C TRP A 302 7.62 -13.34 -6.89
N ASP A 303 7.65 -14.63 -6.55
CA ASP A 303 8.63 -15.59 -7.05
C ASP A 303 8.35 -16.02 -8.49
N VAL A 304 7.26 -15.59 -9.13
CA VAL A 304 6.99 -15.86 -10.54
C VAL A 304 6.51 -14.63 -11.31
N GLU A 305 6.34 -13.48 -10.63
CA GLU A 305 5.99 -12.22 -11.26
C GLU A 305 7.16 -11.63 -12.08
N ARG A 306 6.82 -10.90 -13.15
CA ARG A 306 7.82 -10.38 -14.10
C ARG A 306 8.80 -9.38 -13.50
N HIS A 307 8.34 -8.58 -12.54
CA HIS A 307 9.16 -7.61 -11.81
C HIS A 307 9.59 -8.13 -10.43
N GLY A 308 9.39 -9.43 -10.19
CA GLY A 308 9.86 -10.16 -9.02
C GLY A 308 11.19 -10.89 -9.26
N ILE A 309 11.49 -11.88 -8.41
CA ILE A 309 12.85 -12.41 -8.25
C ILE A 309 13.44 -13.12 -9.48
N PRO A 310 12.76 -14.08 -10.14
CA PRO A 310 13.40 -14.93 -11.15
C PRO A 310 13.43 -14.32 -12.55
N ASP A 311 12.64 -13.28 -12.81
CA ASP A 311 12.25 -12.89 -14.16
C ASP A 311 12.60 -11.43 -14.49
N ALA A 312 13.44 -10.83 -13.64
CA ALA A 312 14.05 -9.51 -13.77
C ALA A 312 15.01 -9.43 -14.99
N TYR A 313 14.60 -9.85 -16.19
CA TYR A 313 15.36 -9.67 -17.41
C TYR A 313 14.99 -8.35 -18.08
N GLU A 314 16.00 -7.59 -18.49
CA GLU A 314 15.80 -6.29 -19.10
C GLU A 314 15.18 -6.39 -20.50
N VAL A 315 13.98 -5.80 -20.67
CA VAL A 315 13.44 -5.46 -21.99
C VAL A 315 13.30 -3.95 -22.06
N PHE A 316 14.24 -3.30 -22.76
CA PHE A 316 14.17 -1.91 -23.18
C PHE A 316 13.80 -0.94 -22.05
N SER A 317 14.55 -1.00 -20.96
CA SER A 317 14.26 -0.22 -19.77
C SER A 317 14.92 1.15 -19.85
N ARG A 318 14.22 2.16 -19.35
CA ARG A 318 14.77 3.46 -19.04
C ARG A 318 15.62 3.35 -17.78
N THR A 319 16.47 4.33 -17.62
CA THR A 319 17.19 4.57 -16.38
C THR A 319 16.22 4.85 -15.23
N PRO A 320 16.47 4.33 -14.01
CA PRO A 320 17.66 3.58 -13.58
C PRO A 320 17.64 2.06 -13.84
N PHE A 321 16.50 1.52 -14.25
CA PHE A 321 16.22 0.08 -14.29
C PHE A 321 16.95 -0.72 -15.38
N GLY A 322 17.46 -0.06 -16.43
CA GLY A 322 18.22 -0.70 -17.52
C GLY A 322 19.74 -0.80 -17.35
N VAL A 323 20.29 -0.43 -16.19
CA VAL A 323 21.75 -0.31 -16.04
C VAL A 323 22.42 -1.63 -15.58
N ARG A 324 21.68 -2.51 -14.90
CA ARG A 324 22.22 -3.74 -14.29
C ARG A 324 21.84 -5.03 -15.02
N GLY A 325 21.18 -4.94 -16.19
CA GLY A 325 20.73 -6.11 -16.95
C GLY A 325 19.50 -6.81 -16.35
N GLY A 326 18.84 -6.15 -15.39
CA GLY A 326 17.72 -6.66 -14.62
C GLY A 326 17.43 -5.83 -13.37
N TYR A 327 16.18 -5.85 -12.91
CA TYR A 327 15.74 -5.16 -11.70
C TYR A 327 14.55 -5.86 -11.06
N VAL A 328 14.54 -5.88 -9.73
CA VAL A 328 13.34 -6.20 -8.93
C VAL A 328 12.69 -4.88 -8.53
N LEU A 329 11.36 -4.85 -8.57
CA LEU A 329 10.58 -3.73 -8.04
C LEU A 329 10.05 -4.04 -6.64
N SER A 330 9.80 -2.98 -5.89
CA SER A 330 8.91 -2.98 -4.73
C SER A 330 7.46 -2.82 -5.20
N CYS A 331 6.49 -3.38 -4.47
CA CYS A 331 5.07 -3.15 -4.73
C CYS A 331 4.74 -1.64 -4.80
N LEU A 332 5.37 -0.83 -3.93
CA LEU A 332 5.14 0.61 -3.86
C LEU A 332 5.94 1.42 -4.91
N ASP A 333 6.76 0.79 -5.74
CA ASP A 333 7.32 1.46 -6.92
C ASP A 333 6.20 1.76 -7.95
N CYS A 334 5.11 0.98 -7.93
CA CYS A 334 3.98 1.11 -8.85
C CYS A 334 2.66 1.49 -8.17
N HIS A 335 2.44 1.10 -6.92
CA HIS A 335 1.14 1.20 -6.25
C HIS A 335 1.14 2.21 -5.09
N GLU A 336 0.04 2.93 -4.91
CA GLU A 336 -0.28 3.68 -3.70
C GLU A 336 -0.81 2.71 -2.63
N PRO A 337 -0.36 2.81 -1.37
CA PRO A 337 -0.78 1.89 -0.31
C PRO A 337 -2.21 2.16 0.19
N HIS A 338 -2.78 3.35 -0.01
CA HIS A 338 -4.13 3.69 0.45
C HIS A 338 -5.13 3.81 -0.71
N GLY A 339 -4.94 4.83 -1.54
CA GLY A 339 -5.79 5.10 -2.68
C GLY A 339 -5.09 6.01 -3.69
N SER A 340 -5.54 5.94 -4.93
CA SER A 340 -5.00 6.68 -6.06
C SER A 340 -6.11 7.21 -6.95
N SER A 341 -5.85 8.29 -7.67
CA SER A 341 -6.70 8.78 -8.75
C SER A 341 -6.68 7.87 -9.99
N ASN A 342 -5.79 6.87 -10.03
CA ASN A 342 -5.75 5.85 -11.06
C ASN A 342 -6.37 4.53 -10.58
N ASN A 343 -6.80 3.69 -11.53
CA ASN A 343 -7.25 2.33 -11.23
C ASN A 343 -6.10 1.43 -10.75
N PHE A 344 -6.46 0.34 -10.07
CA PHE A 344 -5.53 -0.66 -9.53
C PHE A 344 -4.47 -0.07 -8.60
N LEU A 345 -4.82 1.01 -7.89
CA LEU A 345 -3.95 1.74 -6.98
C LEU A 345 -2.69 2.29 -7.67
N ILE A 346 -2.63 2.41 -9.00
CA ILE A 346 -1.40 2.85 -9.66
C ILE A 346 -1.01 4.26 -9.23
N ARG A 347 0.24 4.47 -8.86
CA ARG A 347 0.76 5.78 -8.45
C ARG A 347 0.50 6.84 -9.51
N ARG A 348 0.28 8.08 -9.05
CA ARG A 348 0.15 9.25 -9.94
C ARG A 348 1.50 9.70 -10.49
N GLY A 349 2.59 9.19 -9.93
CA GLY A 349 3.94 9.50 -10.34
C GLY A 349 4.90 8.37 -10.01
N ILE A 350 5.70 7.97 -11.00
CA ILE A 350 6.64 6.84 -10.95
C ILE A 350 7.93 7.29 -11.63
N ASN A 351 9.07 6.97 -11.03
CA ASN A 351 10.39 7.26 -11.60
C ASN A 351 10.59 8.76 -11.92
N GLY A 352 10.10 9.62 -11.03
CA GLY A 352 10.23 11.08 -11.13
C GLY A 352 9.44 11.70 -12.28
N GLN A 353 8.41 11.01 -12.78
CA GLN A 353 7.57 11.42 -13.90
C GLN A 353 6.09 11.17 -13.59
N ASP A 354 5.23 12.11 -14.02
CA ASP A 354 3.79 11.96 -13.83
C ASP A 354 3.26 10.80 -14.68
N VAL A 355 2.45 9.96 -14.04
CA VAL A 355 1.70 8.90 -14.70
C VAL A 355 0.38 9.51 -15.15
N GLY A 356 0.12 9.47 -16.46
CA GLY A 356 -1.19 9.84 -17.00
C GLY A 356 -2.31 8.94 -16.46
N ALA A 357 -3.55 9.17 -16.88
CA ALA A 357 -4.66 8.30 -16.47
C ALA A 357 -4.34 6.83 -16.75
N VAL A 358 -4.65 5.92 -15.81
CA VAL A 358 -4.48 4.47 -15.96
C VAL A 358 -5.78 3.76 -15.68
N GLY A 359 -6.19 2.91 -16.62
CA GLY A 359 -7.38 2.08 -16.53
C GLY A 359 -8.70 2.83 -16.78
N VAL A 360 -8.65 4.05 -17.31
CA VAL A 360 -9.84 4.83 -17.71
C VAL A 360 -10.30 4.42 -19.11
N VAL A 361 -9.38 4.27 -20.06
CA VAL A 361 -9.64 3.63 -21.35
C VAL A 361 -8.69 2.46 -21.62
N PRO A 362 -9.06 1.51 -22.51
CA PRO A 362 -8.17 0.41 -22.89
C PRO A 362 -6.80 0.92 -23.36
N GLY A 363 -5.72 0.32 -22.86
CA GLY A 363 -4.34 0.64 -23.25
C GLY A 363 -3.70 1.87 -22.58
N ASP A 364 -4.43 2.56 -21.71
CA ASP A 364 -3.87 3.58 -20.83
C ASP A 364 -2.84 3.01 -19.84
N ARG A 365 -2.84 1.69 -19.61
CA ARG A 365 -1.82 1.04 -18.77
C ARG A 365 -0.40 1.23 -19.30
N GLY A 366 -0.24 1.48 -20.60
CA GLY A 366 1.06 1.89 -21.12
C GLY A 366 1.58 3.21 -20.54
N ASN A 367 0.72 4.12 -20.04
CA ASN A 367 1.16 5.33 -19.33
C ASN A 367 1.97 5.00 -18.08
N GLN A 368 1.65 3.90 -17.38
CA GLN A 368 2.43 3.38 -16.26
C GLN A 368 3.75 2.79 -16.76
N CYS A 369 3.69 1.89 -17.75
CA CYS A 369 4.86 1.14 -18.21
C CYS A 369 5.93 2.07 -18.81
N ARG A 370 5.55 3.17 -19.46
CA ARG A 370 6.49 4.13 -20.07
C ARG A 370 7.41 4.83 -19.08
N GLN A 371 7.09 4.81 -17.78
CA GLN A 371 7.95 5.42 -16.77
C GLN A 371 9.25 4.64 -16.57
N CYS A 372 9.21 3.32 -16.83
CA CYS A 372 10.36 2.44 -16.68
C CYS A 372 10.77 1.79 -18.01
N HIS A 373 9.91 1.74 -19.02
CA HIS A 373 10.20 1.16 -20.33
C HIS A 373 10.20 2.22 -21.44
N MET A 374 11.02 1.98 -22.45
CA MET A 374 11.02 2.76 -23.69
C MET A 374 9.91 2.24 -24.59
N ASP A 375 8.99 3.13 -24.97
CA ASP A 375 8.05 2.87 -26.04
C ASP A 375 8.67 3.20 -27.40
N ASP A 376 7.91 2.93 -28.44
CA ASP A 376 8.20 3.17 -29.84
C ASP A 376 8.63 4.62 -30.12
N TYR A 377 7.92 5.60 -29.56
CA TYR A 377 8.31 7.02 -29.63
C TYR A 377 9.67 7.29 -29.00
N ALA A 378 9.96 6.75 -27.81
CA ALA A 378 11.27 6.90 -27.18
C ALA A 378 12.42 6.30 -28.01
N TYR A 379 12.11 5.36 -28.89
CA TYR A 379 13.03 4.82 -29.89
C TYR A 379 13.12 5.63 -31.19
N ALA A 380 12.45 6.78 -31.27
CA ALA A 380 12.25 7.56 -32.48
C ALA A 380 11.64 6.75 -33.64
N GLN A 381 10.82 5.75 -33.30
CA GLN A 381 10.17 4.85 -34.25
C GLN A 381 8.72 4.62 -33.85
N GLY A 382 7.79 5.40 -34.40
CA GLY A 382 6.36 5.28 -34.12
C GLY A 382 5.85 6.34 -33.16
N ASP A 383 4.64 6.13 -32.67
CA ASP A 383 3.92 7.08 -31.81
C ASP A 383 4.06 6.72 -30.32
N ILE A 384 3.67 7.67 -29.47
CA ILE A 384 3.64 7.45 -28.02
C ILE A 384 2.66 6.31 -27.73
N ASN A 385 3.06 5.37 -26.87
CA ASN A 385 2.26 4.21 -26.48
C ASN A 385 2.04 3.12 -27.56
N ASP A 386 2.80 3.12 -28.66
CA ASP A 386 2.59 2.16 -29.76
C ASP A 386 3.17 0.75 -29.48
N TRP A 387 4.09 0.61 -28.51
CA TRP A 387 4.68 -0.65 -27.94
C TRP A 387 5.09 -1.76 -28.91
N LYS A 388 5.03 -1.54 -30.21
CA LYS A 388 5.24 -2.55 -31.23
C LYS A 388 6.69 -3.00 -31.23
N TYR A 389 7.68 -2.14 -31.04
CA TYR A 389 9.09 -2.56 -31.05
C TYR A 389 9.49 -3.38 -29.83
N SER A 390 8.82 -3.15 -28.70
CA SER A 390 8.99 -3.98 -27.50
C SER A 390 8.46 -5.40 -27.70
N HIS A 391 7.49 -5.58 -28.61
CA HIS A 391 6.84 -6.87 -28.87
C HIS A 391 7.26 -7.52 -30.20
N HIS A 392 7.65 -6.75 -31.20
CA HIS A 392 7.93 -7.16 -32.59
C HIS A 392 9.23 -6.57 -33.14
N GLY A 393 9.86 -7.30 -34.07
CA GLY A 393 10.75 -6.69 -35.06
C GLY A 393 12.23 -6.58 -34.69
N ARG A 394 12.71 -7.13 -33.56
CA ARG A 394 14.14 -7.10 -33.18
C ARG A 394 14.80 -8.47 -32.97
N GLY A 395 14.35 -9.49 -33.69
CA GLY A 395 14.98 -10.82 -33.63
C GLY A 395 14.67 -11.54 -32.31
N GLN A 396 15.69 -12.09 -31.63
CA GLN A 396 15.53 -12.89 -30.39
C GLN A 396 15.10 -12.08 -29.15
N LEU A 397 15.14 -10.75 -29.22
CA LEU A 397 14.77 -9.86 -28.09
C LEU A 397 13.30 -9.43 -28.12
N SER A 398 12.59 -9.71 -29.22
CA SER A 398 11.16 -9.47 -29.31
C SER A 398 10.42 -10.80 -29.17
N PRO A 399 9.39 -10.90 -28.31
CA PRO A 399 8.65 -12.15 -28.12
C PRO A 399 7.96 -12.64 -29.39
N TYR A 400 7.62 -11.72 -30.30
CA TYR A 400 7.02 -12.05 -31.58
C TYR A 400 8.01 -11.80 -32.74
N SER A 401 8.68 -12.88 -33.16
CA SER A 401 9.57 -12.88 -34.31
C SER A 401 8.78 -13.01 -35.63
N GLY A 402 8.23 -11.91 -36.14
CA GLY A 402 7.64 -11.88 -37.50
C GLY A 402 6.49 -10.90 -37.71
N SER A 403 5.95 -10.88 -38.95
CA SER A 403 4.79 -10.08 -39.32
C SER A 403 3.51 -10.72 -38.77
N MET A 404 2.80 -9.99 -37.91
CA MET A 404 1.41 -10.20 -37.49
C MET A 404 1.03 -11.64 -37.15
N VAL A 405 1.09 -11.98 -35.86
CA VAL A 405 0.30 -13.09 -35.35
C VAL A 405 -1.17 -12.64 -35.36
N SER A 406 -1.90 -12.94 -36.45
CA SER A 406 -3.31 -12.57 -36.68
C SER A 406 -4.32 -13.20 -35.68
N SER A 407 -3.82 -13.65 -34.54
CA SER A 407 -4.55 -14.32 -33.46
C SER A 407 -4.19 -13.78 -32.07
N CYS A 408 -3.45 -12.66 -31.96
CA CYS A 408 -3.32 -11.97 -30.67
C CYS A 408 -4.51 -11.03 -30.47
N GLY A 409 -5.15 -11.10 -29.30
CA GLY A 409 -6.15 -10.11 -28.86
C GLY A 409 -5.60 -8.68 -28.68
N CYS A 410 -4.34 -8.46 -29.03
CA CYS A 410 -3.64 -7.17 -29.15
C CYS A 410 -4.24 -6.27 -30.25
N HIS A 411 -4.75 -6.86 -31.34
CA HIS A 411 -5.21 -6.13 -32.53
C HIS A 411 -6.70 -6.32 -32.85
N ASP A 412 -7.44 -7.06 -32.02
CA ASP A 412 -8.83 -7.49 -32.27
C ASP A 412 -9.87 -6.40 -31.91
N TYR A 413 -9.50 -5.13 -31.72
CA TYR A 413 -10.44 -4.13 -31.19
C TYR A 413 -11.48 -3.62 -32.23
N ASN A 414 -11.39 -3.99 -33.51
CA ASN A 414 -12.43 -3.66 -34.50
C ASN A 414 -12.93 -4.92 -35.25
N GLN A 415 -14.18 -5.32 -34.98
CA GLN A 415 -14.88 -6.38 -35.74
C GLN A 415 -15.24 -5.96 -37.18
N ASP A 416 -14.89 -4.75 -37.63
CA ASP A 416 -15.31 -4.20 -38.94
C ASP A 416 -14.21 -4.16 -40.00
N GLY A 417 -12.98 -4.58 -39.69
CA GLY A 417 -11.89 -4.69 -40.66
C GLY A 417 -11.39 -3.35 -41.20
N SER A 418 -11.74 -2.22 -40.59
CA SER A 418 -11.19 -0.91 -40.95
C SER A 418 -10.07 -0.51 -39.99
N HIS A 419 -8.82 -0.74 -40.39
CA HIS A 419 -7.66 -0.17 -39.71
C HIS A 419 -7.39 1.23 -40.26
N SER A 420 -7.65 2.26 -39.46
CA SER A 420 -7.25 3.63 -39.72
C SER A 420 -7.01 4.33 -38.38
N ALA A 421 -5.76 4.32 -37.91
CA ALA A 421 -5.20 4.92 -36.68
C ALA A 421 -5.15 4.01 -35.42
N PRO A 422 -4.15 4.23 -34.53
CA PRO A 422 -3.65 3.23 -33.58
C PRO A 422 -4.41 3.33 -32.26
N ASP A 423 -5.36 2.43 -32.01
CA ASP A 423 -5.88 2.30 -30.66
C ASP A 423 -4.76 1.78 -29.75
N PRO A 424 -4.58 2.37 -28.55
CA PRO A 424 -3.58 1.91 -27.59
C PRO A 424 -3.69 0.41 -27.29
N ILE A 425 -2.57 -0.30 -27.29
CA ILE A 425 -2.55 -1.74 -26.98
C ILE A 425 -2.97 -1.92 -25.50
N PRO A 426 -4.01 -2.71 -25.20
CA PRO A 426 -4.48 -2.95 -23.83
C PRO A 426 -3.52 -3.87 -23.07
N CYS A 427 -2.41 -3.30 -22.57
CA CYS A 427 -1.36 -4.01 -21.84
C CYS A 427 -1.91 -4.86 -20.69
N GLU A 428 -2.95 -4.37 -20.01
CA GLU A 428 -3.60 -5.02 -18.87
C GLU A 428 -4.22 -6.38 -19.17
N ARG A 429 -4.42 -6.73 -20.45
CA ARG A 429 -4.93 -8.07 -20.84
C ARG A 429 -3.87 -9.15 -20.77
N CYS A 430 -2.60 -8.76 -20.76
CA CYS A 430 -1.45 -9.66 -20.79
C CYS A 430 -0.50 -9.44 -19.61
N HIS A 431 -0.41 -8.20 -19.09
CA HIS A 431 0.49 -7.81 -18.02
C HIS A 431 -0.31 -7.48 -16.76
N TYR A 432 -0.57 -8.49 -15.94
CA TYR A 432 -1.24 -8.40 -14.65
C TYR A 432 -0.73 -9.54 -13.75
N HIS A 433 -0.89 -9.40 -12.43
CA HIS A 433 -0.46 -10.44 -11.49
C HIS A 433 -1.15 -11.78 -11.72
N GLY A 434 -0.41 -12.88 -11.62
CA GLY A 434 -0.88 -14.21 -11.95
C GLY A 434 -1.03 -14.49 -13.46
N ALA A 435 -0.59 -13.58 -14.34
CA ALA A 435 -0.45 -13.89 -15.76
C ALA A 435 0.76 -14.81 -15.96
N PHE A 436 0.54 -15.99 -16.55
CA PHE A 436 1.62 -16.94 -16.84
C PHE A 436 2.02 -16.95 -18.32
N ILE A 437 3.32 -17.14 -18.54
CA ILE A 437 3.95 -17.19 -19.85
C ILE A 437 4.66 -18.53 -20.03
N PRO A 438 4.23 -19.41 -20.96
CA PRO A 438 4.96 -20.64 -21.23
C PRO A 438 6.31 -20.36 -21.93
N ASN A 439 7.32 -21.14 -21.54
CA ASN A 439 8.71 -21.10 -22.02
C ASN A 439 8.84 -20.90 -23.54
N PRO A 440 9.72 -20.00 -24.03
CA PRO A 440 10.01 -19.76 -25.45
C PRO A 440 10.39 -21.01 -26.27
N ALA A 441 10.82 -22.10 -25.63
CA ALA A 441 11.25 -23.34 -26.29
C ALA A 441 10.21 -24.48 -26.28
N GLY A 442 9.01 -24.30 -25.73
CA GLY A 442 8.03 -25.37 -25.52
C GLY A 442 6.96 -25.49 -26.61
N GLU A 443 6.80 -26.69 -27.19
CA GLU A 443 5.69 -27.00 -28.10
C GLU A 443 4.32 -26.73 -27.43
N PHE A 444 3.49 -25.90 -28.06
CA PHE A 444 2.10 -25.68 -27.66
C PHE A 444 1.30 -26.99 -27.77
N PRO A 445 0.49 -27.37 -26.77
CA PRO A 445 -0.49 -28.44 -26.94
C PRO A 445 -1.46 -28.08 -28.07
N SER A 446 -1.56 -28.94 -29.09
CA SER A 446 -2.31 -28.73 -30.34
C SER A 446 -3.84 -28.60 -30.18
N THR A 447 -4.36 -28.57 -28.95
CA THR A 447 -5.79 -28.63 -28.62
C THR A 447 -6.38 -27.32 -28.06
N LEU A 448 -5.61 -26.23 -27.95
CA LEU A 448 -6.06 -25.02 -27.24
C LEU A 448 -5.99 -23.75 -28.10
N ALA A 449 -7.16 -23.21 -28.46
CA ALA A 449 -7.28 -22.01 -29.31
C ALA A 449 -7.44 -20.70 -28.48
N PRO A 450 -6.86 -19.56 -28.94
CA PRO A 450 -6.87 -18.24 -28.30
C PRO A 450 -8.24 -17.52 -28.17
N LYS A 451 -9.37 -18.23 -28.21
CA LYS A 451 -10.70 -17.65 -27.94
C LYS A 451 -11.36 -18.09 -26.63
N ASN A 452 -11.02 -19.26 -26.07
CA ASN A 452 -11.81 -19.85 -24.98
C ASN A 452 -11.09 -20.12 -23.62
N ALA A 453 -10.10 -19.32 -23.20
CA ALA A 453 -9.38 -19.55 -21.95
C ALA A 453 -9.19 -18.21 -21.22
N PRO A 454 -9.87 -17.99 -20.08
CA PRO A 454 -9.75 -16.76 -19.29
C PRO A 454 -8.45 -16.65 -18.47
N TYR A 455 -7.56 -17.66 -18.51
CA TYR A 455 -6.40 -17.73 -17.60
C TYR A 455 -5.03 -17.91 -18.26
N TYR A 456 -4.93 -17.99 -19.59
CA TYR A 456 -3.63 -18.17 -20.26
C TYR A 456 -3.66 -17.53 -21.64
N ARG A 457 -2.81 -16.51 -21.88
CA ARG A 457 -2.53 -16.05 -23.24
C ARG A 457 -1.29 -15.14 -23.40
N LYS A 458 -0.30 -15.76 -24.06
CA LYS A 458 0.75 -15.26 -24.98
C LYS A 458 1.96 -14.47 -24.40
N MET A 459 3.04 -15.25 -24.24
CA MET A 459 4.47 -15.00 -24.57
C MET A 459 5.09 -13.62 -24.33
N PHE A 460 6.00 -13.58 -23.34
CA PHE A 460 7.36 -13.05 -23.46
C PHE A 460 8.31 -14.17 -23.87
#